data_AF-A0A6P1DNL9-F1
#
_entry.id   AF-A0A6P1DNL9-F1
#
_cell.length_a   1.000
_cell.length_b   1.000
_cell.length_c   1.000
_cell.angle_alpha   90.00
_cell.angle_beta   90.00
_cell.angle_gamma   90.00
#
_symmetry.space_group_name_H-M   'P 1'
#
loop_
_entity.id
_entity.type
_entity.pdbx_description
1 polymer ?
#
loop_
_entity_poly.entity_id
_entity_poly.type
_entity_poly.pdbx_seq_one_letter_code
_entity_poly.pdbx_strand_id
1 'polypeptide(L)'
;MTETTTASTENEGLMESAFVVEMVRQMRAIDPYGQYDSMSNAEILEPFILTKEKKREIPIIGDPDEIVVARVKVFYNAISALIESECSLMAVPIVNLTHEGFGRALITVGKLVVMDRTLRDVHRFGFPSLSKMKDEGDKILSVALELVGTHPKVAGL
;
A
#
# COMPACT_ATOMS: atom_id res chain seq x y z
N MET A 1 -22.53 -24.21 -10.99
CA MET A 1 -21.63 -23.59 -11.98
C MET A 1 -21.90 -22.09 -12.13
N THR A 2 -22.13 -21.37 -11.02
CA THR A 2 -22.52 -19.94 -11.04
C THR A 2 -21.63 -19.05 -10.16
N GLU A 3 -20.72 -19.62 -9.36
CA GLU A 3 -19.80 -18.85 -8.51
C GLU A 3 -18.48 -18.49 -9.21
N THR A 4 -18.11 -19.20 -10.29
CA THR A 4 -16.81 -19.02 -10.94
C THR A 4 -16.76 -17.77 -11.83
N THR A 5 -17.90 -17.33 -12.36
CA THR A 5 -17.96 -16.23 -13.34
C THR A 5 -17.95 -14.84 -12.68
N THR A 6 -18.52 -14.69 -11.48
CA THR A 6 -18.56 -13.40 -10.76
C THR A 6 -17.19 -13.06 -10.15
N ALA A 7 -16.47 -14.04 -9.61
CA ALA A 7 -15.15 -13.84 -9.03
C ALA A 7 -14.08 -13.45 -10.07
N SER A 8 -14.20 -13.90 -11.33
CA SER A 8 -13.29 -13.49 -12.41
C SER A 8 -13.53 -12.04 -12.83
N THR A 9 -14.79 -11.60 -12.96
CA THR A 9 -15.12 -10.25 -13.43
C THR A 9 -14.90 -9.18 -12.34
N GLU A 10 -15.14 -9.52 -11.07
CA GLU A 10 -14.81 -8.63 -9.94
C GLU A 10 -13.30 -8.38 -9.83
N ASN A 11 -12.47 -9.39 -10.12
CA ASN A 11 -11.01 -9.23 -10.14
C ASN A 11 -10.54 -8.41 -11.35
N GLU A 12 -11.17 -8.55 -12.53
CA GLU A 12 -10.83 -7.74 -13.71
C GLU A 12 -11.07 -6.24 -13.46
N GLY A 13 -12.25 -5.83 -13.00
CA GLY A 13 -12.53 -4.43 -12.69
C GLY A 13 -11.67 -3.87 -11.54
N LEU A 14 -11.26 -4.73 -10.61
CA LEU A 14 -10.36 -4.36 -9.52
C LEU A 14 -8.93 -4.10 -10.00
N MET A 15 -8.44 -4.89 -10.96
CA MET A 15 -7.11 -4.73 -11.56
C MET A 15 -6.95 -3.40 -12.31
N GLU A 16 -8.05 -2.87 -12.86
CA GLU A 16 -8.08 -1.58 -13.55
C GLU A 16 -8.24 -0.38 -12.59
N SER A 17 -8.47 -0.63 -11.30
CA SER A 17 -8.63 0.47 -10.34
C SER A 17 -7.34 1.29 -10.20
N ALA A 18 -7.49 2.61 -10.03
CA ALA A 18 -6.36 3.55 -9.90
C ALA A 18 -5.37 3.10 -8.81
N PHE A 19 -5.88 2.56 -7.69
CA PHE A 19 -5.05 2.03 -6.62
C PHE A 19 -4.19 0.84 -7.06
N VAL A 20 -4.76 -0.13 -7.77
CA VAL A 20 -4.02 -1.32 -8.20
C VAL A 20 -3.00 -0.97 -9.27
N VAL A 21 -3.37 -0.13 -10.23
CA VAL A 21 -2.45 0.40 -11.26
C VAL A 21 -1.27 1.12 -10.61
N GLU A 22 -1.53 1.96 -9.62
CA GLU A 22 -0.48 2.70 -8.90
C GLU A 22 0.42 1.76 -8.08
N MET A 23 -0.14 0.75 -7.42
CA MET A 23 0.63 -0.27 -6.71
C MET A 23 1.62 -1.00 -7.63
N VAL A 24 1.18 -1.41 -8.83
CA VAL A 24 2.07 -2.02 -9.83
C VAL A 24 3.16 -1.04 -10.27
N ARG A 25 2.80 0.23 -10.52
CA ARG A 25 3.76 1.27 -10.88
C ARG A 25 4.85 1.43 -9.83
N GLN A 26 4.46 1.49 -8.56
CA GLN A 26 5.40 1.63 -7.43
C GLN A 26 6.27 0.39 -7.23
N MET A 27 5.72 -0.82 -7.41
CA MET A 27 6.52 -2.05 -7.38
C MET A 27 7.59 -2.06 -8.49
N ARG A 28 7.23 -1.68 -9.72
CA ARG A 28 8.18 -1.58 -10.83
C ARG A 28 9.23 -0.48 -10.58
N ALA A 29 8.85 0.62 -9.92
CA ALA A 29 9.77 1.72 -9.63
C ALA A 29 10.89 1.35 -8.65
N ILE A 30 10.68 0.37 -7.78
CA ILE A 30 11.70 -0.10 -6.81
C ILE A 30 12.53 -1.29 -7.32
N ASP A 31 12.35 -1.68 -8.58
CA ASP A 31 13.04 -2.82 -9.20
C ASP A 31 14.07 -2.35 -10.24
N PRO A 32 15.29 -1.98 -9.82
CA PRO A 32 16.32 -1.44 -10.72
C PRO A 32 16.84 -2.48 -11.72
N TYR A 33 16.60 -3.76 -11.48
CA TYR A 33 17.09 -4.86 -12.33
C TYR A 33 16.02 -5.43 -13.26
N GLY A 34 14.79 -4.87 -13.27
CA GLY A 34 13.72 -5.26 -14.18
C GLY A 34 13.24 -6.71 -14.01
N GLN A 35 13.31 -7.28 -12.80
CA GLN A 35 12.77 -8.60 -12.49
C GLN A 35 11.26 -8.69 -12.73
N TYR A 36 10.53 -7.60 -12.51
CA TYR A 36 9.08 -7.53 -12.67
C TYR A 36 8.63 -7.27 -14.12
N ASP A 37 9.54 -7.00 -15.06
CA ASP A 37 9.18 -6.64 -16.45
C ASP A 37 8.50 -7.79 -17.21
N SER A 38 8.90 -9.03 -16.92
CA SER A 38 8.29 -10.24 -17.51
C SER A 38 7.06 -10.74 -16.75
N MET A 39 6.76 -10.17 -15.57
CA MET A 39 5.66 -10.60 -14.71
C MET A 39 4.37 -9.85 -15.03
N SER A 40 3.24 -10.56 -14.94
CA SER A 40 1.91 -9.98 -14.99
C SER A 40 1.63 -9.14 -13.74
N ASN A 41 0.69 -8.20 -13.85
CA ASN A 41 0.29 -7.35 -12.73
C ASN A 41 -0.24 -8.17 -11.52
N ALA A 42 -0.91 -9.30 -11.79
CA ALA A 42 -1.39 -10.19 -10.75
C ALA A 42 -0.23 -10.85 -9.99
N GLU A 43 0.80 -11.34 -10.70
CA GLU A 43 1.99 -11.96 -10.09
C GLU A 43 2.81 -10.94 -9.26
N ILE A 44 2.91 -9.69 -9.72
CA ILE A 44 3.60 -8.62 -8.97
C ILE A 44 2.91 -8.35 -7.62
N LEU A 45 1.58 -8.46 -7.58
CA LEU A 45 0.79 -8.15 -6.39
C LEU A 45 0.49 -9.36 -5.51
N GLU A 46 0.70 -10.58 -6.00
CA GLU A 46 0.52 -11.82 -5.23
C GLU A 46 1.21 -11.79 -3.86
N PRO A 47 2.45 -11.28 -3.70
CA PRO A 47 3.12 -11.23 -2.40
C PRO A 47 2.44 -10.34 -1.36
N PHE A 48 1.52 -9.46 -1.76
CA PHE A 48 0.71 -8.67 -0.84
C PHE A 48 -0.48 -9.47 -0.30
N ILE A 49 -0.83 -10.61 -0.91
CA ILE A 49 -2.01 -11.40 -0.57
C ILE A 49 -1.60 -12.57 0.33
N LEU A 50 -1.93 -12.47 1.62
CA LEU A 50 -1.62 -13.49 2.61
C LEU A 50 -2.91 -13.95 3.30
N THR A 51 -3.19 -15.26 3.20
CA THR A 51 -4.27 -15.88 3.96
C THR A 51 -3.98 -15.77 5.47
N LYS A 52 -5.04 -15.84 6.28
CA LYS A 52 -4.92 -15.78 7.75
C LYS A 52 -4.00 -16.89 8.30
N GLU A 53 -4.01 -18.06 7.64
CA GLU A 53 -3.18 -19.21 7.99
C GLU A 53 -1.70 -18.93 7.69
N LYS A 54 -1.37 -18.57 6.44
CA LYS A 54 0.00 -18.21 6.03
C LYS A 54 0.58 -17.09 6.90
N LYS A 55 -0.22 -16.08 7.26
CA LYS A 55 0.23 -15.01 8.17
C LYS A 55 0.65 -15.53 9.54
N ARG A 56 -0.06 -16.53 10.09
CA ARG A 56 0.23 -17.07 11.42
C ARG A 56 1.51 -17.91 11.44
N GLU A 57 1.83 -18.54 10.31
CA GLU A 57 3.03 -19.35 10.14
C GLU A 57 4.32 -18.52 10.10
N ILE A 58 4.23 -17.25 9.67
CA ILE A 58 5.39 -16.34 9.63
C ILE A 58 5.82 -15.98 11.06
N PRO A 59 7.05 -16.33 11.48
CA PRO A 59 7.58 -15.93 12.78
C PRO A 59 7.87 -14.43 12.82
N ILE A 60 7.71 -13.82 13.98
CA ILE A 60 8.05 -12.40 14.24
C ILE A 60 9.32 -12.42 15.10
N ILE A 61 10.46 -12.64 14.46
CA ILE A 61 11.76 -12.79 15.13
C ILE A 61 12.78 -11.94 14.38
N GLY A 62 13.45 -11.04 15.09
CA GLY A 62 14.47 -10.17 14.50
C GLY A 62 13.92 -9.22 13.43
N ASP A 63 14.80 -8.79 12.53
CA ASP A 63 14.47 -7.86 11.45
C ASP A 63 13.48 -8.48 10.45
N PRO A 64 12.46 -7.74 9.98
CA PRO A 64 11.68 -8.17 8.83
C PRO A 64 12.55 -8.22 7.57
N ASP A 65 12.27 -9.19 6.69
CA ASP A 65 12.93 -9.28 5.38
C ASP A 65 12.85 -7.95 4.62
N GLU A 66 13.95 -7.56 3.98
CA GLU A 66 14.03 -6.30 3.23
C GLU A 66 12.95 -6.18 2.15
N ILE A 67 12.57 -7.31 1.53
CA ILE A 67 11.49 -7.37 0.54
C ILE A 67 10.14 -7.04 1.19
N VAL A 68 9.88 -7.50 2.42
CA VAL A 68 8.66 -7.16 3.17
C VAL A 68 8.65 -5.67 3.49
N VAL A 69 9.78 -5.13 3.96
CA VAL A 69 9.93 -3.69 4.21
C VAL A 69 9.71 -2.86 2.95
N ALA A 70 10.24 -3.31 1.81
CA ALA A 70 10.04 -2.67 0.51
C ALA A 70 8.55 -2.65 0.11
N ARG A 71 7.83 -3.76 0.33
CA ARG A 71 6.37 -3.82 0.10
C ARG A 71 5.59 -2.85 0.98
N VAL A 72 5.97 -2.70 2.26
CA VAL A 72 5.37 -1.69 3.15
C VAL A 72 5.56 -0.30 2.58
N LYS A 73 6.79 0.05 2.16
CA LYS A 73 7.10 1.35 1.56
C LYS A 73 6.30 1.58 0.29
N VAL A 74 6.25 0.60 -0.61
CA VAL A 74 5.47 0.66 -1.86
C VAL A 74 3.99 0.94 -1.58
N PHE A 75 3.40 0.27 -0.59
CA PHE A 75 2.00 0.49 -0.23
C PHE A 75 1.72 1.95 0.18
N TYR A 76 2.57 2.54 1.03
CA TYR A 76 2.41 3.94 1.43
C TYR A 76 2.80 4.93 0.33
N ASN A 77 3.75 4.59 -0.53
CA ASN A 77 4.09 5.38 -1.73
C ASN A 77 2.92 5.45 -2.70
N ALA A 78 2.24 4.32 -2.95
CA ALA A 78 1.10 4.28 -3.86
C ALA A 78 -0.05 5.16 -3.34
N ILE A 79 -0.36 5.09 -2.05
CA ILE A 79 -1.37 5.95 -1.43
C ILE A 79 -0.97 7.42 -1.53
N SER A 80 0.30 7.74 -1.30
CA SER A 80 0.80 9.12 -1.41
C SER A 80 0.66 9.65 -2.84
N ALA A 81 1.02 8.85 -3.85
CA ALA A 81 0.83 9.22 -5.25
C ALA A 81 -0.65 9.48 -5.61
N LEU A 82 -1.58 8.69 -5.06
CA LEU A 82 -3.01 8.92 -5.24
C LEU A 82 -3.47 10.21 -4.56
N ILE A 83 -3.04 10.48 -3.31
CA ILE A 83 -3.34 11.74 -2.62
C ILE A 83 -2.89 12.92 -3.48
N GLU A 84 -1.65 12.87 -3.99
CA GLU A 84 -1.09 13.92 -4.84
C GLU A 84 -1.90 14.11 -6.13
N SER A 85 -2.33 13.01 -6.77
CA SER A 85 -3.15 13.08 -7.98
C SER A 85 -4.51 13.75 -7.75
N GLU A 86 -5.12 13.56 -6.59
CA GLU A 86 -6.46 14.08 -6.25
C GLU A 86 -6.43 15.51 -5.72
N CYS A 87 -5.40 15.88 -4.93
CA CYS A 87 -5.32 17.22 -4.32
C CYS A 87 -4.32 18.18 -4.99
N SER A 88 -3.52 17.69 -5.95
CA SER A 88 -2.46 18.46 -6.63
C SER A 88 -1.40 19.05 -5.70
N LEU A 89 -1.25 18.48 -4.50
CA LEU A 89 -0.22 18.81 -3.54
C LEU A 89 0.64 17.58 -3.28
N MET A 90 1.96 17.78 -3.24
CA MET A 90 2.92 16.69 -3.05
C MET A 90 2.68 15.98 -1.71
N ALA A 91 2.45 14.67 -1.77
CA ALA A 91 2.31 13.83 -0.60
C ALA A 91 3.56 12.96 -0.43
N VAL A 92 4.17 12.99 0.75
CA VAL A 92 5.42 12.29 1.05
C VAL A 92 5.20 11.27 2.16
N PRO A 93 5.45 9.98 1.90
CA PRO A 93 5.41 8.94 2.92
C PRO A 93 6.74 8.85 3.67
N ILE A 94 6.66 8.60 4.97
CA ILE A 94 7.81 8.32 5.83
C ILE A 94 7.50 7.04 6.60
N VAL A 95 8.23 5.97 6.31
CA VAL A 95 8.13 4.69 7.00
C VAL A 95 9.40 4.47 7.81
N ASN A 96 9.28 4.49 9.13
CA ASN A 96 10.37 4.20 10.05
C ASN A 96 10.07 2.89 10.79
N LEU A 97 10.95 1.90 10.67
CA LEU A 97 10.83 0.59 11.29
C LEU A 97 12.04 0.31 12.18
N THR A 98 11.77 -0.33 13.31
CA THR A 98 12.77 -0.88 14.23
C THR A 98 13.08 -2.32 13.87
N HIS A 99 14.12 -2.85 14.51
CA HIS A 99 14.62 -4.20 14.26
C HIS A 99 13.70 -5.34 14.71
N GLU A 100 12.58 -5.03 15.37
CA GLU A 100 11.56 -6.03 15.75
C GLU A 100 10.32 -5.95 14.85
N GLY A 101 10.35 -5.18 13.77
CA GLY A 101 9.19 -4.98 12.90
C GLY A 101 8.11 -4.08 13.50
N PHE A 102 8.45 -3.28 14.52
CA PHE A 102 7.62 -2.21 15.05
C PHE A 102 8.01 -0.87 14.43
N GLY A 103 7.07 0.04 14.26
CA GLY A 103 7.40 1.35 13.75
C GLY A 103 6.21 2.23 13.48
N ARG A 104 6.38 3.16 12.53
CA ARG A 104 5.36 4.12 12.17
C ARG A 104 5.45 4.43 10.68
N ALA A 105 4.29 4.52 10.04
CA ALA A 105 4.13 5.13 8.73
C ALA A 105 3.39 6.47 8.90
N LEU A 106 3.95 7.51 8.31
CA LEU A 106 3.36 8.84 8.22
C LEU A 106 3.22 9.20 6.74
N ILE A 107 2.17 9.95 6.39
CA ILE A 107 2.11 10.65 5.10
C ILE A 107 1.90 12.13 5.41
N THR A 108 2.71 12.98 4.80
CA THR A 108 2.62 14.43 4.93
C THR A 108 2.29 15.09 3.60
N VAL A 109 1.44 16.10 3.62
CA VAL A 109 1.22 17.03 2.51
C VAL A 109 1.61 18.42 3.00
N GLY A 110 2.65 19.01 2.41
CA GLY A 110 3.29 20.21 2.97
C GLY A 110 3.75 19.96 4.41
N LYS A 111 3.17 20.69 5.38
CA LYS A 111 3.41 20.50 6.83
C LYS A 111 2.29 19.75 7.56
N LEU A 112 1.27 19.29 6.85
CA LEU A 112 0.14 18.57 7.42
C LEU A 112 0.41 17.08 7.43
N VAL A 113 0.33 16.44 8.61
CA VAL A 113 0.30 14.97 8.70
C VAL A 113 -1.11 14.50 8.36
N VAL A 114 -1.28 13.88 7.20
CA VAL A 114 -2.58 13.41 6.68
C VAL A 114 -2.84 11.94 6.96
N MET A 115 -1.79 11.19 7.29
CA MET A 115 -1.90 9.83 7.80
C MET A 115 -0.87 9.61 8.88
N ASP A 116 -1.30 8.95 9.95
CA ASP A 116 -0.45 8.48 11.02
C ASP A 116 -0.87 7.07 11.44
N ARG A 117 0.03 6.10 11.23
CA ARG A 117 -0.23 4.71 11.56
C ARG A 117 0.95 4.06 12.26
N THR A 118 0.66 3.46 13.42
CA THR A 118 1.61 2.55 14.09
C THR A 118 1.65 1.22 13.34
N LEU A 119 2.87 0.73 13.08
CA LEU A 119 3.15 -0.56 12.47
C LEU A 119 3.64 -1.55 13.53
N ARG A 120 3.11 -2.76 13.47
CA ARG A 120 3.49 -3.90 14.33
C ARG A 120 3.50 -5.17 13.48
N ASP A 121 4.30 -6.14 13.88
CA ASP A 121 4.39 -7.45 13.22
C ASP A 121 4.63 -7.33 11.71
N VAL A 122 5.50 -6.40 11.29
CA VAL A 122 5.71 -6.07 9.86
C VAL A 122 6.13 -7.30 9.04
N HIS A 123 6.76 -8.30 9.64
CA HIS A 123 7.04 -9.60 9.02
C HIS A 123 5.80 -10.20 8.34
N ARG A 124 4.61 -9.93 8.87
CA ARG A 124 3.30 -10.44 8.42
C ARG A 124 2.53 -9.46 7.53
N PHE A 125 3.19 -8.44 7.00
CA PHE A 125 2.57 -7.44 6.14
C PHE A 125 1.95 -8.10 4.89
N GLY A 126 0.66 -7.83 4.66
CA GLY A 126 -0.14 -8.38 3.58
C GLY A 126 -1.63 -8.25 3.87
N PHE A 127 -2.48 -8.75 2.98
CA PHE A 127 -3.94 -8.58 3.00
C PHE A 127 -4.64 -9.89 2.66
N PRO A 128 -5.86 -10.14 3.16
CA PRO A 128 -6.58 -11.39 2.86
C PRO A 128 -6.95 -11.56 1.38
N SER A 129 -7.12 -10.45 0.64
CA SER A 129 -7.44 -10.43 -0.78
C SER A 129 -7.07 -9.06 -1.37
N LEU A 130 -7.03 -8.96 -2.70
CA LEU A 130 -6.76 -7.70 -3.40
C LEU A 130 -7.82 -6.64 -3.08
N SER A 131 -9.09 -7.03 -2.99
CA SER A 131 -10.18 -6.13 -2.61
C SER A 131 -9.94 -5.57 -1.20
N LYS A 132 -9.49 -6.39 -0.24
CA LYS A 132 -9.18 -5.92 1.11
C LYS A 132 -7.95 -5.02 1.18
N MET A 133 -6.99 -5.21 0.28
CA MET A 133 -5.88 -4.26 0.14
C MET A 133 -6.38 -2.91 -0.37
N LYS A 134 -7.24 -2.90 -1.39
CA LYS A 134 -7.84 -1.68 -1.92
C LYS A 134 -8.72 -0.97 -0.89
N ASP A 135 -9.62 -1.69 -0.20
CA ASP A 135 -10.48 -1.12 0.85
C ASP A 135 -9.65 -0.35 1.89
N GLU A 136 -8.49 -0.89 2.28
CA GLU A 136 -7.59 -0.24 3.24
C GLU A 136 -6.91 1.01 2.66
N GLY A 137 -6.49 0.94 1.39
CA GLY A 137 -5.92 2.08 0.66
C GLY A 137 -6.93 3.22 0.51
N ASP A 138 -8.15 2.91 0.07
CA ASP A 138 -9.25 3.88 -0.10
C ASP A 138 -9.60 4.57 1.21
N LYS A 139 -9.62 3.82 2.32
CA LYS A 139 -9.89 4.38 3.65
C LYS A 139 -8.85 5.43 4.04
N ILE A 140 -7.57 5.14 3.80
CA ILE A 140 -6.49 6.09 4.08
C ILE A 140 -6.59 7.30 3.15
N LEU A 141 -6.81 7.07 1.86
CA LEU A 141 -6.95 8.12 0.85
C LEU A 141 -8.09 9.08 1.20
N SER A 142 -9.28 8.55 1.52
CA SER A 142 -10.45 9.36 1.85
C SER A 142 -10.21 10.25 3.08
N VAL A 143 -9.63 9.71 4.16
CA VAL A 143 -9.32 10.50 5.36
C VAL A 143 -8.24 11.54 5.07
N ALA A 144 -7.22 11.19 4.28
CA ALA A 144 -6.17 12.12 3.93
C ALA A 144 -6.70 13.32 3.12
N LEU A 145 -7.56 13.08 2.13
CA LEU A 145 -8.19 14.14 1.32
C LEU A 145 -9.13 15.02 2.15
N GLU A 146 -9.88 14.44 3.09
CA GLU A 146 -10.70 15.20 4.04
C GLU A 146 -9.84 16.14 4.89
N LEU A 147 -8.71 15.66 5.41
CA LEU A 147 -7.78 16.47 6.19
C LEU A 147 -7.14 17.60 5.37
N VAL A 148 -6.73 17.31 4.13
CA VAL A 148 -6.21 18.33 3.20
C VAL A 148 -7.26 19.40 2.91
N GLY A 149 -8.50 19.00 2.62
CA GLY A 149 -9.61 19.91 2.37
C GLY A 149 -9.99 20.76 3.60
N THR A 150 -9.86 20.19 4.80
CA THR A 150 -10.14 20.90 6.06
C THR A 150 -9.01 21.86 6.47
N HIS A 151 -7.77 21.53 6.12
CA HIS A 151 -6.58 22.31 6.50
C HIS A 151 -5.71 22.73 5.29
N PRO A 152 -6.26 23.40 4.26
CA PRO A 152 -5.55 23.67 3.01
C PRO A 152 -4.37 24.63 3.21
N LYS A 153 -4.46 25.53 4.19
CA LYS A 153 -3.36 26.46 4.53
C LYS A 153 -2.13 25.75 5.07
N VAL A 154 -2.28 24.59 5.71
CA VAL A 154 -1.14 23.82 6.26
C VAL A 154 -0.60 22.86 5.19
N ALA A 155 -1.50 22.31 4.38
CA ALA A 155 -1.16 21.43 3.27
C ALA A 155 -0.37 22.16 2.16
N GLY A 156 -0.62 23.45 1.93
CA GLY A 156 0.07 24.27 0.93
C GLY A 156 1.38 24.93 1.38
N LEU A 157 1.95 24.55 2.54
CA LEU A 157 3.21 25.10 3.08
C LEU A 157 4.45 24.31 2.72
#